data_AF-A0A328RVN2-F1
#
_entry.id   AF-A0A328RVN2-F1
#
_cell.length_a   1.000
_cell.length_b   1.000
_cell.length_c   1.000
_cell.angle_alpha   90.00
_cell.angle_beta   90.00
_cell.angle_gamma   90.00
#
_symmetry.space_group_name_H-M   'P 1'
#
loop_
_entity.id
_entity.type
_entity.pdbx_description
1 polymer ?
#
loop_
_entity_poly.entity_id
_entity_poly.type
_entity_poly.pdbx_seq_one_letter_code
_entity_poly.pdbx_strand_id
1 'polypeptide(L)'
;MNTKNEETGILLVGHGSSLPYNKELLDTLSEKIENNLPGYAIEVGFMQFTQPTISQAVDNLKKTGITRIIVQPVFLADGIHTRVDIRKQLGLKPLDTEIPIIEGIENNKKIRKTKKREIIPVDFDGEIIYLNPLGSDDVIVNIIKERVDKHLYSHPKQNITKLNEVVGEKII
;
A
#
# COMPACT_ATOMS: atom_id res chain seq x y z
N MET A 1 -8.87 5.25 30.43
CA MET A 1 -8.19 5.37 29.12
C MET A 1 -7.63 4.01 28.78
N ASN A 2 -7.86 3.50 27.56
CA ASN A 2 -7.46 2.15 27.17
C ASN A 2 -5.96 2.16 26.82
N THR A 3 -5.12 1.83 27.80
CA THR A 3 -3.64 1.91 27.71
C THR A 3 -3.05 1.13 26.55
N LYS A 4 -3.75 0.10 26.05
CA LYS A 4 -3.33 -0.71 24.88
C LYS A 4 -3.19 0.09 23.57
N ASN A 5 -3.87 1.23 23.44
CA ASN A 5 -3.79 2.04 22.22
C ASN A 5 -2.53 2.90 22.20
N GLU A 6 -2.09 3.41 23.35
CA GLU A 6 -0.93 4.29 23.49
C GLU A 6 0.41 3.56 23.35
N GLU A 7 0.40 2.22 23.45
CA GLU A 7 1.58 1.37 23.30
C GLU A 7 1.83 0.93 21.84
N THR A 8 0.93 1.25 20.91
CA THR A 8 0.97 0.73 19.53
C THR A 8 1.09 1.82 18.48
N GLY A 9 2.11 1.70 17.63
CA GLY A 9 2.24 2.47 16.39
C GLY A 9 1.77 1.68 15.18
N ILE A 10 1.37 2.40 14.12
CA ILE A 10 1.05 1.83 12.80
C ILE A 10 2.06 2.37 11.80
N LEU A 11 2.66 1.47 11.02
CA LEU A 11 3.59 1.81 9.96
C LEU A 11 3.03 1.37 8.61
N LEU A 12 2.75 2.33 7.74
CA LEU A 12 2.40 2.08 6.34
C LEU A 12 3.66 2.03 5.50
N VAL A 13 3.92 0.89 4.85
CA VAL A 13 5.13 0.70 4.04
C VAL A 13 4.82 0.79 2.56
N GLY A 14 5.40 1.78 1.89
CA GLY A 14 5.39 1.92 0.44
C GLY A 14 6.69 1.45 -0.20
N HIS A 15 6.64 1.12 -1.50
CA HIS A 15 7.85 0.83 -2.27
C HIS A 15 8.76 2.07 -2.39
N GLY A 16 8.14 3.24 -2.57
CA GLY A 16 8.81 4.48 -2.93
C GLY A 16 9.16 4.55 -4.41
N SER A 17 9.30 5.78 -4.91
CA SER A 17 9.53 6.10 -6.32
C SER A 17 10.28 7.43 -6.41
N SER A 18 10.99 7.65 -7.53
CA SER A 18 11.52 8.97 -7.87
C SER A 18 10.41 9.97 -8.23
N LEU A 19 9.23 9.48 -8.62
CA LEU A 19 8.04 10.29 -8.87
C LEU A 19 7.20 10.45 -7.59
N PRO A 20 6.49 11.57 -7.41
CA PRO A 20 5.85 11.90 -6.13
C PRO A 20 4.61 11.06 -5.83
N TYR A 21 3.97 10.46 -6.85
CA TYR A 21 2.66 9.82 -6.74
C TYR A 21 2.58 8.71 -5.68
N ASN A 22 3.67 7.93 -5.50
CA ASN A 22 3.68 6.90 -4.47
C ASN A 22 3.67 7.53 -3.06
N LYS A 23 4.41 8.62 -2.87
CA LYS A 23 4.44 9.34 -1.60
C LYS A 23 3.09 9.99 -1.31
N GLU A 24 2.56 10.74 -2.28
CA GLU A 24 1.28 11.43 -2.15
C GLU A 24 0.13 10.46 -1.81
N LEU A 25 0.12 9.28 -2.45
CA LEU A 25 -0.85 8.23 -2.13
C LEU A 25 -0.75 7.77 -0.68
N LEU A 26 0.46 7.46 -0.21
CA LEU A 26 0.69 6.96 1.13
C LEU A 26 0.43 8.02 2.21
N ASP A 27 0.83 9.27 1.96
CA ASP A 27 0.52 10.40 2.85
C ASP A 27 -1.01 10.56 2.98
N THR A 28 -1.73 10.56 1.86
CA THR A 28 -3.21 10.65 1.85
C THR A 28 -3.86 9.46 2.57
N LEU A 29 -3.30 8.26 2.42
CA LEU A 29 -3.79 7.07 3.14
C LEU A 29 -3.55 7.20 4.64
N SER A 30 -2.38 7.69 5.05
CA SER A 30 -2.04 7.93 6.44
C SER A 30 -3.03 8.87 7.11
N GLU A 31 -3.30 10.03 6.51
CA GLU A 31 -4.28 11.00 7.01
C GLU A 31 -5.68 10.39 7.15
N LYS A 32 -6.12 9.59 6.16
CA LYS A 32 -7.42 8.92 6.23
C LYS A 32 -7.45 7.87 7.33
N ILE A 33 -6.38 7.11 7.53
CA ILE A 33 -6.32 6.09 8.57
C ILE A 33 -6.30 6.75 9.95
N GLU A 34 -5.59 7.85 10.13
CA GLU A 34 -5.59 8.63 11.38
C GLU A 34 -6.99 9.09 11.77
N ASN A 35 -7.77 9.58 10.80
CA ASN A 35 -9.15 9.96 11.02
C ASN A 35 -10.07 8.77 11.40
N ASN A 36 -9.76 7.56 10.93
CA ASN A 36 -10.56 6.36 11.23
C ASN A 36 -10.08 5.62 12.49
N LEU A 37 -8.81 5.82 12.88
CA LEU A 37 -8.17 5.19 14.03
C LEU A 37 -7.55 6.27 14.95
N PRO A 38 -8.38 7.13 15.56
CA PRO A 38 -7.87 8.20 16.40
C PRO A 38 -7.12 7.64 17.62
N GLY A 39 -5.99 8.26 17.95
CA GLY A 39 -5.17 7.92 19.11
C GLY A 39 -4.03 6.92 18.85
N TYR A 40 -3.83 6.48 17.61
CA TYR A 40 -2.65 5.72 17.20
C TYR A 40 -1.61 6.63 16.57
N ALA A 41 -0.33 6.42 16.90
CA ALA A 41 0.77 7.04 16.16
C ALA A 41 0.91 6.33 14.80
N ILE A 42 0.74 7.07 13.70
CA ILE A 42 0.80 6.52 12.35
C ILE A 42 1.95 7.19 11.59
N GLU A 43 2.84 6.36 11.04
CA GLU A 43 3.94 6.82 10.19
C GLU A 43 3.89 6.10 8.83
N VAL A 44 4.45 6.76 7.81
CA VAL A 44 4.70 6.17 6.49
C VAL A 44 6.19 5.93 6.36
N GLY A 45 6.60 4.78 5.83
CA GLY A 45 8.01 4.49 5.54
C GLY A 45 8.17 3.90 4.14
N PHE A 46 9.25 4.28 3.45
CA PHE A 46 9.52 3.81 2.10
C PHE A 46 10.74 2.89 2.02
N MET A 47 10.62 1.83 1.20
CA MET A 47 11.69 0.86 0.99
C MET A 47 12.88 1.48 0.25
N GLN A 48 12.65 2.36 -0.72
CA GLN A 48 13.68 3.02 -1.52
C GLN A 48 13.20 4.32 -2.19
N PHE A 49 14.15 5.14 -2.68
CA PHE A 49 13.95 6.39 -3.45
C PHE A 49 13.26 7.56 -2.74
N THR A 50 12.40 7.28 -1.76
CA THR A 50 11.54 8.26 -1.09
C THR A 50 11.87 8.30 0.39
N GLN A 51 11.68 9.47 1.01
CA GLN A 51 11.79 9.67 2.45
C GLN A 51 10.41 9.93 3.07
N PRO A 52 10.21 9.56 4.35
CA PRO A 52 11.17 8.90 5.24
C PRO A 52 11.40 7.41 4.88
N THR A 53 12.58 6.89 5.17
CA THR A 53 12.84 5.43 5.02
C THR A 53 12.05 4.64 6.06
N ILE A 54 11.90 3.31 5.86
CA ILE A 54 11.33 2.41 6.87
C ILE A 54 12.02 2.59 8.23
N SER A 55 13.35 2.69 8.27
CA SER A 55 14.10 2.91 9.51
C SER A 55 13.73 4.23 10.19
N GLN A 56 13.68 5.33 9.43
CA GLN A 56 13.35 6.63 9.99
C GLN A 56 11.91 6.69 10.51
N ALA A 57 10.98 6.05 9.81
CA ALA A 57 9.60 5.94 10.25
C ALA A 57 9.48 5.13 11.56
N VAL A 58 10.22 4.03 11.70
CA VAL A 58 10.32 3.29 12.97
C VAL A 58 10.95 4.15 14.07
N ASP A 59 12.00 4.91 13.78
CA ASP A 59 12.62 5.82 14.76
C ASP A 59 11.65 6.91 15.22
N ASN A 60 10.79 7.41 14.33
CA ASN A 60 9.75 8.37 14.68
C ASN A 60 8.70 7.74 15.61
N LEU A 61 8.20 6.55 15.28
CA LEU A 61 7.29 5.82 16.16
C LEU A 61 7.95 5.54 17.52
N LYS A 62 9.21 5.12 17.57
CA LYS A 62 9.95 4.86 18.81
C LYS A 62 9.98 6.07 19.74
N LYS A 63 10.11 7.30 19.21
CA LYS A 63 10.09 8.54 20.02
C LYS A 63 8.76 8.78 20.74
N THR A 64 7.68 8.16 20.31
CA THR A 64 6.36 8.26 20.96
C THR A 64 6.22 7.35 22.19
N GLY A 65 7.20 6.46 22.44
CA GLY A 65 7.17 5.53 23.57
C GLY A 65 6.40 4.24 23.33
N ILE A 66 5.95 4.00 22.09
CA ILE A 66 5.28 2.75 21.70
C ILE A 66 6.22 1.54 21.83
N THR A 67 5.65 0.41 22.23
CA THR A 67 6.35 -0.88 22.43
C THR A 67 5.93 -1.93 21.40
N ARG A 68 4.99 -1.58 20.52
CA ARG A 68 4.49 -2.44 19.44
C ARG A 68 4.29 -1.65 18.15
N ILE A 69 4.64 -2.23 17.01
CA ILE A 69 4.40 -1.66 15.67
C ILE A 69 3.60 -2.65 14.83
N ILE A 70 2.47 -2.21 14.29
CA ILE A 70 1.72 -2.93 13.25
C ILE A 70 2.15 -2.38 11.89
N VAL A 71 2.75 -3.23 11.07
CA VAL A 71 3.26 -2.86 9.75
C VAL A 71 2.29 -3.34 8.67
N GLN A 72 1.74 -2.41 7.89
CA GLN A 72 0.94 -2.69 6.70
C GLN A 72 1.74 -2.38 5.43
N PRO A 73 2.17 -3.40 4.67
CA PRO A 73 2.69 -3.20 3.32
C PRO A 73 1.56 -2.74 2.40
N VAL A 74 1.65 -1.52 1.86
CA VAL A 74 0.65 -0.97 0.93
C VAL A 74 1.01 -1.42 -0.50
N PHE A 75 0.87 -2.73 -0.72
CA PHE A 75 1.13 -3.43 -1.98
C PHE A 75 -0.09 -4.27 -2.32
N LEU A 76 -0.39 -4.44 -3.61
CA LEU A 76 -1.51 -5.31 -4.04
C LEU A 76 -1.16 -6.79 -3.96
N ALA A 77 0.09 -7.16 -4.25
CA ALA A 77 0.52 -8.54 -4.30
C ALA A 77 1.81 -8.74 -3.54
N ASP A 78 2.04 -9.99 -3.15
CA ASP A 78 3.30 -10.44 -2.59
C ASP A 78 4.38 -10.48 -3.67
N GLY A 79 5.62 -10.19 -3.27
CA GLY A 79 6.80 -10.30 -4.11
C GLY A 79 8.07 -10.26 -3.29
N ILE A 80 9.24 -10.26 -3.94
CA ILE A 80 10.54 -10.25 -3.26
C ILE A 80 10.63 -9.11 -2.24
N HIS A 81 10.07 -7.94 -2.56
CA HIS A 81 10.08 -6.78 -1.67
C HIS A 81 9.30 -7.00 -0.37
N THR A 82 8.09 -7.54 -0.43
CA THR A 82 7.23 -7.79 0.75
C THR A 82 7.70 -9.02 1.52
N ARG A 83 8.10 -10.08 0.82
CA ARG A 83 8.46 -11.37 1.42
C ARG A 83 9.88 -11.43 1.94
N VAL A 84 10.77 -10.55 1.47
CA VAL A 84 12.19 -10.58 1.84
C VAL A 84 12.72 -9.20 2.24
N ASP A 85 12.70 -8.21 1.36
CA ASP A 85 13.46 -6.96 1.58
C ASP A 85 12.93 -6.15 2.76
N ILE A 86 11.62 -5.89 2.81
CA ILE A 86 10.98 -5.14 3.90
C ILE A 86 11.14 -5.91 5.23
N ARG A 87 10.97 -7.24 5.21
CA ARG A 87 11.13 -8.07 6.41
C ARG A 87 12.54 -7.98 6.96
N LYS A 88 13.57 -8.03 6.11
CA LYS A 88 14.97 -7.83 6.53
C LYS A 88 15.21 -6.44 7.12
N GLN A 89 14.67 -5.39 6.50
CA GLN A 89 14.76 -4.04 7.04
C GLN A 89 14.12 -3.94 8.43
N LEU A 90 13.05 -4.68 8.68
CA LEU A 90 12.37 -4.74 9.98
C LEU A 90 13.00 -5.75 10.97
N GLY A 91 14.12 -6.40 10.64
CA GLY A 91 14.74 -7.42 11.49
C GLY A 91 13.96 -8.74 11.57
N LEU A 92 12.98 -8.95 10.70
CA LEU A 92 12.16 -10.15 10.63
C LEU A 92 12.79 -11.20 9.71
N LYS A 93 12.54 -12.48 10.01
CA LYS A 93 12.94 -13.60 9.14
C LYS A 93 12.29 -13.45 7.75
N PRO A 94 13.07 -13.49 6.64
CA PRO A 94 12.53 -13.57 5.28
C PRO A 94 11.63 -14.80 5.12
N LEU A 95 10.57 -14.67 4.33
CA LEU A 95 9.69 -15.80 4.02
C LEU A 95 10.24 -16.66 2.88
N ASP A 96 10.98 -16.05 1.95
CA ASP A 96 11.64 -16.77 0.86
C ASP A 96 13.16 -16.58 0.98
N THR A 97 13.88 -17.70 1.10
CA THR A 97 15.35 -17.73 1.23
C THR A 97 16.06 -18.07 -0.06
N GLU A 98 15.35 -18.70 -1.00
CA GLU A 98 15.83 -19.06 -2.33
C GLU A 98 15.20 -18.11 -3.35
N ILE A 99 15.71 -16.88 -3.41
CA ILE A 99 15.33 -15.94 -4.46
C ILE A 99 16.09 -16.35 -5.72
N PRO A 100 15.41 -16.77 -6.82
CA PRO A 100 16.07 -16.88 -8.10
C PRO A 100 16.61 -15.48 -8.44
N ILE A 101 17.91 -15.38 -8.71
CA ILE A 101 18.48 -14.13 -9.21
C ILE A 101 17.82 -13.88 -10.58
N ILE A 102 16.75 -13.08 -10.59
CA ILE A 102 16.24 -12.50 -11.83
C ILE A 102 17.14 -11.30 -12.10
N GLU A 103 18.36 -11.59 -12.58
CA GLU A 103 19.11 -10.60 -13.35
C GLU A 103 18.20 -10.26 -14.53
N GLY A 104 17.64 -9.05 -14.51
CA GLY A 104 16.81 -8.57 -15.60
C GLY A 104 17.54 -8.83 -16.92
N ILE A 105 16.83 -9.41 -17.89
CA ILE A 105 17.27 -9.40 -19.29
C ILE A 105 17.18 -7.94 -19.75
N GLU A 106 18.10 -7.10 -19.26
CA GLU A 106 18.36 -5.78 -19.81
C GLU A 106 19.34 -5.97 -20.95
N ASN A 107 18.80 -5.83 -22.17
CA ASN A 107 19.54 -5.82 -23.41
C ASN A 107 20.83 -4.97 -23.30
N ASN A 108 21.99 -5.63 -23.26
CA ASN A 108 23.31 -5.10 -23.57
C ASN A 108 23.67 -3.72 -22.98
N LYS A 109 23.64 -3.56 -21.66
CA LYS A 109 24.48 -2.56 -20.96
C LYS A 109 25.20 -3.20 -19.79
N LYS A 110 26.53 -3.10 -19.80
CA LYS A 110 27.49 -3.51 -18.74
C LYS A 110 26.82 -3.73 -17.39
N ILE A 111 26.83 -4.98 -16.92
CA ILE A 111 26.45 -5.39 -15.57
C ILE A 111 27.29 -4.57 -14.58
N ARG A 112 26.75 -3.44 -14.14
CA ARG A 112 27.18 -2.81 -12.89
C ARG A 112 26.75 -3.82 -11.84
N LYS A 113 27.69 -4.60 -11.30
CA LYS A 113 27.49 -5.36 -10.06
C LYS A 113 26.86 -4.40 -9.06
N THR A 114 25.54 -4.48 -8.88
CA THR A 114 24.83 -3.67 -7.89
C THR A 114 25.41 -4.12 -6.57
N LYS A 115 26.17 -3.25 -5.90
CA LYS A 115 26.66 -3.48 -4.53
C LYS A 115 25.48 -4.05 -3.74
N LYS A 116 25.62 -5.28 -3.25
CA LYS A 116 24.66 -5.89 -2.32
C LYS A 116 24.57 -4.93 -1.14
N ARG A 117 23.54 -4.09 -1.11
CA ARG A 117 23.38 -3.12 -0.03
C ARG A 117 23.21 -3.93 1.24
N GLU A 118 24.10 -3.70 2.20
CA GLU A 118 23.95 -4.24 3.54
C GLU A 118 22.65 -3.68 4.11
N ILE A 119 21.70 -4.57 4.40
CA ILE A 119 20.44 -4.19 5.01
C ILE A 119 20.69 -4.17 6.50
N ILE A 120 20.72 -2.98 7.08
CA ILE A 120 20.78 -2.78 8.52
C ILE A 120 19.34 -2.83 9.03
N PRO A 121 18.98 -3.80 9.88
CA PRO A 121 17.67 -3.85 10.49
C PRO A 121 17.38 -2.62 11.36
N VAL A 122 16.10 -2.29 11.52
CA VAL A 122 15.67 -1.24 12.45
C VAL A 122 16.06 -1.56 13.90
N ASP A 123 16.40 -0.52 14.66
CA ASP A 123 16.69 -0.60 16.09
C ASP A 123 15.40 -0.43 16.91
N PHE A 124 14.63 -1.51 17.03
CA PHE A 124 13.38 -1.52 17.79
C PHE A 124 13.25 -2.80 18.62
N ASP A 125 13.29 -2.65 19.94
CA ASP A 125 13.24 -3.76 20.91
C ASP A 125 11.81 -4.27 21.18
N GLY A 126 10.80 -3.62 20.59
CA GLY A 126 9.40 -3.96 20.77
C GLY A 126 8.88 -5.04 19.80
N GLU A 127 7.58 -5.32 19.89
CA GLU A 127 6.92 -6.28 19.00
C GLU A 127 6.65 -5.67 17.62
N ILE A 128 7.03 -6.36 16.55
CA ILE A 128 6.66 -5.99 15.17
C ILE A 128 5.69 -7.03 14.61
N ILE A 129 4.47 -6.58 14.31
CA ILE A 129 3.44 -7.38 13.65
C ILE A 129 3.42 -7.00 12.16
N TYR A 130 3.90 -7.90 11.30
CA TYR A 130 3.91 -7.70 9.86
C TYR A 130 2.68 -8.32 9.19
N LEU A 131 1.83 -7.48 8.61
CA LEU A 131 0.62 -7.91 7.92
C LEU A 131 0.89 -8.34 6.48
N ASN A 132 -0.08 -9.02 5.87
CA ASN A 132 -0.03 -9.34 4.44
C ASN A 132 -0.27 -8.08 3.59
N PRO A 133 0.23 -8.04 2.34
CA PRO A 133 -0.24 -7.08 1.35
C PRO A 133 -1.76 -7.12 1.16
N LEU A 134 -2.32 -6.10 0.51
CA LEU A 134 -3.77 -5.92 0.35
C LEU A 134 -4.45 -7.10 -0.37
N GLY A 135 -3.74 -7.76 -1.28
CA GLY A 135 -4.24 -8.93 -2.00
C GLY A 135 -5.43 -8.64 -2.89
N SER A 136 -6.24 -9.67 -3.10
CA SER A 136 -7.46 -9.65 -3.90
C SER A 136 -8.72 -9.67 -3.03
N ASP A 137 -8.69 -8.98 -1.89
CA ASP A 137 -9.84 -8.87 -1.00
C ASP A 137 -11.07 -8.31 -1.74
N ASP A 138 -12.28 -8.73 -1.35
CA ASP A 138 -13.53 -8.30 -1.97
C ASP A 138 -13.68 -6.77 -2.00
N VAL A 139 -13.10 -6.05 -1.02
CA VAL A 139 -13.04 -4.58 -1.03
C VAL A 139 -12.27 -4.05 -2.25
N ILE A 140 -11.13 -4.66 -2.61
CA ILE A 140 -10.35 -4.29 -3.80
C ILE A 140 -11.12 -4.65 -5.07
N VAL A 141 -11.76 -5.82 -5.08
CA VAL A 141 -12.61 -6.26 -6.21
C VAL A 141 -13.74 -5.25 -6.44
N ASN A 142 -14.40 -4.78 -5.38
CA ASN A 142 -15.49 -3.80 -5.47
C ASN A 142 -14.98 -2.45 -5.98
N ILE A 143 -13.82 -1.96 -5.54
CA ILE A 143 -13.21 -0.73 -6.07
C ILE A 143 -12.95 -0.85 -7.58
N ILE A 144 -12.43 -1.99 -8.04
CA ILE A 144 -12.18 -2.23 -9.46
C ILE A 144 -13.50 -2.29 -10.23
N LYS A 145 -14.48 -3.05 -9.73
CA LYS A 145 -15.81 -3.18 -10.32
C LYS A 145 -16.47 -1.82 -10.49
N GLU A 146 -16.51 -1.00 -9.44
CA GLU A 146 -17.11 0.34 -9.51
C GLU A 146 -16.42 1.26 -10.52
N ARG A 147 -15.09 1.20 -10.62
CA ARG A 147 -14.33 1.98 -11.61
C ARG A 147 -14.64 1.54 -13.04
N VAL A 148 -14.80 0.24 -13.26
CA VAL A 148 -15.14 -0.34 -14.57
C VAL A 148 -16.60 -0.06 -14.94
N ASP A 149 -17.54 -0.27 -14.02
CA ASP A 149 -18.97 -0.03 -14.24
C ASP A 149 -19.27 1.41 -14.67
N LYS A 150 -18.55 2.38 -14.10
CA LYS A 150 -18.61 3.79 -14.49
C LYS A 150 -18.28 4.04 -15.96
N HIS A 151 -17.61 3.13 -16.65
CA HIS A 151 -17.23 3.25 -18.07
C HIS A 151 -18.00 2.28 -18.96
N LEU A 152 -18.43 1.13 -18.44
CA LEU A 152 -19.30 0.20 -19.16
C LEU A 152 -20.68 0.82 -19.46
N TYR A 153 -21.23 1.59 -18.53
CA TYR A 153 -22.61 2.09 -18.62
C TYR A 153 -22.74 3.61 -18.83
N SER A 154 -21.64 4.32 -19.10
CA SER A 154 -21.62 5.79 -19.30
C SER A 154 -21.70 6.26 -20.75
N HIS A 155 -22.03 5.38 -21.71
CA HIS A 155 -22.38 5.80 -23.08
C HIS A 155 -23.89 5.99 -23.24
N PRO A 156 -24.39 7.19 -23.61
CA PRO A 156 -25.82 7.44 -23.76
C PRO A 156 -26.30 7.06 -25.16
N LYS A 157 -26.73 5.81 -25.37
CA LYS A 157 -27.73 5.48 -26.41
C LYS A 157 -28.46 4.19 -26.09
N GLN A 158 -29.40 4.22 -25.13
CA GLN A 158 -30.68 3.48 -25.19
C GLN A 158 -31.77 4.21 -24.39
N ASN A 159 -32.07 5.47 -24.75
CA ASN A 159 -33.42 6.03 -24.57
C ASN A 159 -34.24 5.70 -25.82
N ILE A 160 -34.39 4.41 -26.10
CA ILE A 160 -35.47 3.92 -26.96
C ILE A 160 -36.37 3.16 -25.99
N THR A 161 -37.66 3.49 -25.98
CA THR A 161 -38.72 2.96 -25.10
C THR A 161 -39.09 3.86 -23.90
N LYS A 162 -39.38 5.14 -24.14
CA LYS A 162 -40.52 5.86 -23.52
C LYS A 162 -40.99 6.99 -24.46
N LEU A 163 -41.49 6.60 -25.64
CA LEU A 163 -42.31 7.48 -26.48
C LEU A 163 -43.44 6.68 -27.15
N ASN A 164 -44.06 5.78 -26.38
CA ASN A 164 -45.34 5.17 -26.72
C ASN A 164 -46.31 5.48 -25.56
N GLU A 165 -46.80 6.71 -25.43
CA GLU A 165 -48.00 6.96 -24.58
C GLU A 165 -48.67 8.35 -24.69
N VAL A 166 -48.27 9.24 -25.63
CA VAL A 166 -49.01 10.49 -25.86
C VAL A 166 -48.99 10.84 -27.35
N VAL A 167 -49.78 10.15 -28.17
CA VAL A 167 -50.68 10.70 -29.21
C VAL A 167 -51.50 9.51 -29.74
N GLY A 168 -52.32 8.96 -28.87
CA GLY A 168 -53.47 8.16 -29.26
C GLY A 168 -54.71 9.00 -29.04
N GLU A 169 -55.00 9.96 -29.91
CA GLU A 169 -56.34 10.55 -29.99
C GLU A 169 -56.62 11.19 -31.36
N LYS A 170 -57.59 10.58 -32.06
CA LYS A 170 -58.53 11.08 -33.08
C LYS A 170 -58.07 12.18 -34.04
N ILE A 171 -58.19 11.91 -35.36
CA ILE A 171 -59.09 12.66 -36.26
C ILE A 171 -59.61 11.69 -37.36
N ILE A 172 -60.94 11.51 -37.35
CA ILE A 172 -61.93 11.21 -38.42
C ILE A 172 -61.45 10.43 -39.65
#